data_AF-A0A7C3LNQ4-F1
#
_entry.id   AF-A0A7C3LNQ4-F1
#
_cell.length_a   1.000
_cell.length_b   1.000
_cell.length_c   1.000
_cell.angle_alpha   90.00
_cell.angle_beta   90.00
_cell.angle_gamma   90.00
#
_symmetry.space_group_name_H-M   'P 1'
#
loop_
_entity.id
_entity.type
_entity.pdbx_description
1 polymer ?
#
loop_
_entity_poly.entity_id
_entity_poly.type
_entity_poly.pdbx_seq_one_letter_code
_entity_poly.pdbx_strand_id
1 'polypeptide(L)'
;PVDRHMHMATTKTEKLYFDAHFERGDYILFGSETKGIDEQVLLEHPDRCITIPMGGEGRSLNLGVSVGIVTYEALRQNYEGFEKISIANTLKEYL
;
A
#
# COMPACT_ATOMS: atom_id res chain seq x y z
N PRO A 1 -18.15 7.76 0.78
CA PRO A 1 -18.45 6.71 -0.22
C PRO A 1 -17.14 6.06 -0.65
N VAL A 2 -17.09 4.73 -0.76
CA VAL A 2 -15.95 4.05 -1.39
C VAL A 2 -16.10 4.20 -2.90
N ASP A 3 -15.04 4.58 -3.58
CA ASP A 3 -15.02 4.76 -5.03
C ASP A 3 -13.75 4.18 -5.67
N ARG A 4 -13.58 4.43 -6.98
CA ARG A 4 -12.48 3.85 -7.77
C ARG A 4 -11.08 4.28 -7.32
N HIS A 5 -10.95 5.39 -6.61
CA HIS A 5 -9.69 5.94 -6.11
C HIS A 5 -9.30 5.38 -4.74
N MET A 6 -10.06 4.42 -4.20
CA MET A 6 -9.76 3.80 -2.92
C MET A 6 -9.20 2.39 -3.09
N HIS A 7 -8.15 2.09 -2.32
CA HIS A 7 -7.55 0.76 -2.21
C HIS A 7 -7.55 0.33 -0.74
N MET A 8 -8.13 -0.82 -0.44
CA MET A 8 -8.25 -1.33 0.93
C MET A 8 -7.27 -2.47 1.17
N ALA A 9 -6.27 -2.24 2.01
CA ALA A 9 -5.28 -3.25 2.37
C ALA A 9 -5.89 -4.24 3.38
N THR A 10 -5.98 -5.51 2.98
CA THR A 10 -6.53 -6.60 3.78
C THR A 10 -5.87 -7.93 3.44
N THR A 11 -5.87 -8.86 4.39
CA THR A 11 -5.42 -10.25 4.15
C THR A 11 -6.51 -11.12 3.50
N LYS A 12 -7.74 -10.60 3.38
CA LYS A 12 -8.93 -11.32 2.92
C LYS A 12 -9.19 -11.14 1.41
N THR A 13 -8.14 -11.16 0.59
CA THR A 13 -8.23 -11.04 -0.89
C THR A 13 -7.00 -11.67 -1.53
N GLU A 14 -7.13 -12.11 -2.78
CA GLU A 14 -6.04 -12.66 -3.60
C GLU A 14 -5.39 -11.60 -4.51
N LYS A 15 -5.98 -10.41 -4.62
CA LYS A 15 -5.47 -9.33 -5.48
C LYS A 15 -4.20 -8.73 -4.86
N LEU A 16 -3.05 -8.96 -5.48
CA LEU A 16 -1.77 -8.50 -4.96
C LEU A 16 -1.65 -6.98 -5.09
N TYR A 17 -1.05 -6.33 -4.09
CA TYR A 17 -0.91 -4.87 -4.06
C TYR A 17 -0.15 -4.31 -5.26
N PHE A 18 0.83 -5.05 -5.80
CA PHE A 18 1.61 -4.63 -6.97
C PHE A 18 0.91 -4.88 -8.31
N ASP A 19 -0.24 -5.56 -8.31
CA ASP A 19 -1.11 -5.68 -9.49
C ASP A 19 -2.15 -4.55 -9.54
N ALA A 20 -2.26 -3.73 -8.48
CA ALA A 20 -3.12 -2.57 -8.46
C ALA A 20 -2.50 -1.41 -9.25
N HIS A 21 -3.37 -0.64 -9.91
CA HIS A 21 -3.00 0.61 -10.56
C HIS A 21 -3.26 1.77 -9.59
N PHE A 22 -2.18 2.45 -9.19
CA PHE A 22 -2.25 3.62 -8.31
C PHE A 22 -2.15 4.91 -9.13
N GLU A 23 -3.07 5.83 -8.89
CA GLU A 23 -3.06 7.19 -9.48
C GLU A 23 -2.80 8.24 -8.39
N ARG A 24 -2.25 9.40 -8.79
CA ARG A 24 -2.14 10.54 -7.87
C ARG A 24 -3.52 10.94 -7.36
N GLY A 25 -3.65 11.09 -6.05
CA GLY A 25 -4.92 11.41 -5.39
C GLY A 25 -5.68 10.20 -4.88
N ASP A 26 -5.20 8.98 -5.15
CA ASP A 26 -5.75 7.77 -4.56
C ASP A 26 -5.59 7.73 -3.03
N TYR A 27 -6.54 7.06 -2.37
CA TYR A 27 -6.54 6.79 -0.94
C TYR A 27 -6.22 5.31 -0.70
N ILE A 28 -5.23 5.05 0.15
CA ILE A 28 -4.90 3.69 0.60
C ILE A 28 -5.37 3.55 2.05
N LEU A 29 -6.37 2.69 2.25
CA LEU A 29 -7.02 2.46 3.52
C LEU A 29 -6.39 1.25 4.21
N PHE A 30 -6.03 1.43 5.47
CA PHE A 30 -5.56 0.36 6.34
C PHE A 30 -6.47 0.26 7.55
N GLY A 31 -6.79 -0.98 7.92
CA GLY A 31 -7.52 -1.28 9.13
C GLY A 31 -6.69 -1.08 10.40
N SER A 32 -7.36 -1.08 11.55
CA SER A 32 -6.66 -1.13 12.84
C SER A 32 -5.86 -2.43 12.99
N GLU A 33 -4.77 -2.41 13.77
CA GLU A 33 -3.93 -3.61 14.00
C GLU A 33 -4.72 -4.79 14.58
N THR A 34 -5.71 -4.51 15.43
CA THR A 34 -6.49 -5.56 16.10
C THR A 34 -7.66 -6.06 15.27
N LYS A 35 -8.40 -5.16 14.60
CA LYS A 35 -9.67 -5.51 13.96
C LYS A 35 -9.62 -5.52 12.44
N GLY A 36 -8.60 -4.92 11.83
CA GLY A 36 -8.58 -4.69 10.39
C GLY A 36 -9.66 -3.69 9.95
N ILE A 37 -10.05 -3.77 8.68
CA ILE A 37 -11.17 -3.04 8.07
C ILE A 37 -12.44 -3.86 8.34
N ASP A 38 -13.57 -3.17 8.55
CA ASP A 38 -14.86 -3.82 8.73
C ASP A 38 -15.15 -4.77 7.55
N GLU A 39 -15.52 -6.00 7.87
CA GLU A 39 -15.74 -7.06 6.87
C GLU A 39 -16.91 -6.76 5.94
N GLN A 40 -17.95 -6.05 6.41
CA GLN A 40 -19.06 -5.64 5.55
C GLN A 40 -18.58 -4.69 4.45
N VAL A 41 -17.69 -3.75 4.79
CA VAL A 41 -17.11 -2.82 3.82
C VAL A 41 -16.25 -3.55 2.78
N LEU A 42 -15.49 -4.56 3.20
CA LEU A 42 -14.69 -5.38 2.28
C LEU A 42 -15.59 -6.19 1.32
N LEU A 43 -16.68 -6.76 1.82
CA LEU A 43 -17.64 -7.54 1.03
C LEU A 43 -18.42 -6.68 0.03
N GLU A 44 -18.70 -5.42 0.36
CA GLU A 44 -19.36 -4.48 -0.55
C GLU A 44 -18.43 -4.00 -1.68
N HIS A 45 -17.11 -4.06 -1.49
CA HIS A 45 -16.11 -3.51 -2.41
C HIS A 45 -14.90 -4.45 -2.63
N PRO A 46 -15.11 -5.71 -3.04
CA PRO A 46 -14.03 -6.69 -3.16
C PRO A 46 -13.00 -6.33 -4.24
N ASP A 47 -13.41 -5.60 -5.28
CA ASP A 47 -12.54 -5.14 -6.37
C ASP A 47 -11.55 -4.03 -5.97
N ARG A 48 -11.85 -3.36 -4.85
CA ARG A 48 -10.99 -2.34 -4.20
C ARG A 48 -10.02 -2.95 -3.19
N CYS A 49 -10.15 -4.22 -2.85
CA CYS A 49 -9.30 -4.88 -1.86
C CYS A 49 -7.97 -5.32 -2.47
N ILE A 50 -6.87 -5.08 -1.76
CA ILE A 50 -5.52 -5.52 -2.12
C ILE A 50 -4.83 -6.22 -0.94
N THR A 51 -3.92 -7.14 -1.22
CA THR A 51 -3.15 -7.89 -0.21
C THR A 51 -1.65 -7.79 -0.44
N ILE A 52 -0.89 -7.85 0.66
CA ILE A 52 0.55 -8.08 0.62
C ILE A 52 0.75 -9.59 0.74
N PRO A 53 1.43 -10.25 -0.22
CA PRO A 53 1.68 -11.68 -0.13
C PRO A 53 2.52 -11.98 1.11
N MET A 54 2.02 -12.87 1.96
CA MET A 54 2.69 -13.36 3.16
C MET A 54 2.78 -14.88 3.08
N GLY A 55 3.95 -15.45 3.33
CA GLY A 55 4.17 -16.89 3.30
C GLY A 55 3.96 -17.55 4.66
N GLY A 56 3.51 -18.81 4.65
CA GLY A 56 3.51 -19.71 5.82
C GLY A 56 2.42 -19.44 6.86
N GLU A 57 2.51 -20.14 7.99
CA GLU A 57 1.69 -19.87 9.17
C GLU A 57 2.31 -18.74 9.99
N GLY A 58 1.55 -17.66 10.23
CA GLY A 58 2.06 -16.50 10.92
C GLY A 58 1.03 -15.41 11.17
N ARG A 59 1.43 -14.38 11.92
CA ARG A 59 0.66 -13.15 12.12
C ARG A 59 0.86 -12.23 10.93
N SER A 60 -0.11 -11.36 10.68
CA SER A 60 0.03 -10.28 9.70
C SER A 60 1.21 -9.37 10.04
N LEU A 61 1.75 -8.72 9.01
CA LEU A 61 2.79 -7.69 9.17
C LEU A 61 2.31 -6.57 10.11
N ASN A 62 3.26 -5.95 10.81
CA ASN A 62 2.99 -4.72 11.54
C ASN A 62 2.41 -3.64 10.61
N LEU A 63 1.47 -2.84 11.11
CA LEU A 63 0.76 -1.84 10.31
C LEU A 63 1.70 -0.85 9.63
N GLY A 64 2.75 -0.37 10.32
CA GLY A 64 3.73 0.56 9.74
C GLY A 64 4.49 -0.05 8.56
N VAL A 65 4.84 -1.34 8.64
CA VAL A 65 5.49 -2.07 7.54
C VAL A 65 4.54 -2.20 6.35
N SER A 66 3.29 -2.59 6.60
CA SER A 66 2.26 -2.71 5.56
C SER A 66 2.01 -1.37 4.85
N VAL A 67 1.91 -0.26 5.61
CA VAL A 67 1.76 1.09 5.07
C VAL A 67 2.96 1.45 4.18
N GLY A 68 4.18 1.19 4.67
CA GLY A 68 5.40 1.47 3.91
C GLY A 68 5.46 0.72 2.59
N ILE A 69 5.17 -0.59 2.59
CA ILE A 69 5.20 -1.44 1.39
C ILE A 69 4.25 -0.91 0.30
N VAL A 70 2.97 -0.72 0.63
CA VAL A 70 1.97 -0.35 -0.38
C VAL A 70 2.17 1.11 -0.82
N THR A 71 2.49 2.02 0.10
CA THR A 71 2.70 3.44 -0.24
C THR A 71 3.92 3.61 -1.16
N TYR A 72 5.01 2.86 -0.93
CA TYR A 72 6.18 2.96 -1.81
C TYR A 72 5.96 2.34 -3.18
N GLU A 73 5.06 1.36 -3.32
CA GLU A 73 4.64 0.89 -4.65
C GLU A 73 3.79 1.95 -5.37
N ALA A 74 2.84 2.57 -4.67
CA ALA A 74 2.09 3.69 -5.22
C ALA A 74 3.01 4.85 -5.65
N LEU A 75 4.04 5.16 -4.84
CA LEU A 75 5.07 6.12 -5.19
C LEU A 75 5.88 5.66 -6.41
N ARG A 76 6.26 4.38 -6.50
CA ARG A 76 7.01 3.84 -7.65
C ARG A 76 6.24 4.03 -8.95
N GLN A 77 4.93 3.78 -8.96
CA GLN A 77 4.07 4.00 -10.13
C GLN A 77 3.91 5.49 -10.46
N ASN A 78 4.01 6.37 -9.45
CA ASN A 78 3.78 7.82 -9.58
C ASN A 78 5.05 8.67 -9.37
N TYR A 79 6.24 8.09 -9.61
CA TYR A 79 7.51 8.70 -9.21
C TYR A 79 7.85 9.98 -9.96
N GLU A 80 7.34 10.13 -11.19
CA GLU A 80 7.56 11.32 -12.00
C GLU A 80 7.10 12.58 -11.24
N GLY A 81 7.96 13.60 -11.14
CA GLY A 81 7.67 14.83 -10.41
C GLY A 81 7.80 14.74 -8.89
N PHE A 82 8.28 13.62 -8.33
CA PHE A 82 8.53 13.52 -6.89
C PHE A 82 9.77 14.33 -6.48
N GLU A 83 9.57 15.34 -5.65
CA GLU A 83 10.67 16.12 -5.07
C GLU A 83 11.31 15.34 -3.91
N LYS A 84 12.43 14.69 -4.20
CA LYS A 84 13.20 13.99 -3.18
C LYS A 84 13.84 14.99 -2.20
N ILE A 85 13.78 14.66 -0.91
CA ILE A 85 14.66 15.28 0.08
C ILE A 85 16.09 14.86 -0.29
N SER A 86 16.85 15.82 -0.79
CA SER A 86 18.22 15.58 -1.25
C SER A 86 19.16 15.69 -0.06
N ILE A 87 19.64 14.55 0.46
CA ILE A 87 20.87 14.55 1.24
C ILE A 87 22.01 14.71 0.24
N ALA A 88 22.98 15.60 0.54
CA ALA A 88 24.13 15.80 -0.31
C ALA A 88 24.81 14.44 -0.59
N ASN A 89 24.98 14.11 -1.87
CA ASN A 89 25.67 12.88 -2.26
C ASN A 89 27.18 13.09 -2.11
N THR A 90 27.71 12.81 -0.93
CA THR A 90 29.15 12.89 -0.61
C THR A 90 29.98 11.80 -1.30
N LEU A 91 29.36 10.77 -1.89
CA LEU A 91 30.07 9.72 -2.63
C LEU A 91 30.61 10.22 -3.98
N LYS A 92 30.11 11.35 -4.50
CA LYS A 92 30.68 12.01 -5.69
C LYS A 92 32.05 12.64 -5.42
N GLU A 93 32.45 12.80 -4.15
CA GLU A 93 33.76 13.34 -3.78
C GLU A 93 34.86 12.26 -3.82
N TYR A 94 34.49 10.99 -4.03
CA TYR A 94 35.39 9.84 -4.10
C TYR A 94 35.46 9.17 -5.49
N LEU A 95 34.83 9.77 -6.51
CA LEU A 95 34.92 9.38 -7.93
C LEU A 95 35.67 10.47 -8.71
#